data_AF-A0A8J5VHP7-F1
#
_entry.id   AF-A0A8J5VHP7-F1
#
_cell.length_a   1.000
_cell.length_b   1.000
_cell.length_c   1.000
_cell.angle_alpha   90.00
_cell.angle_beta   90.00
_cell.angle_gamma   90.00
#
_symmetry.space_group_name_H-M   'P 1'
#
loop_
_entity.id
_entity.type
_entity.pdbx_description
1 polymer ?
#
loop_
_entity_poly.entity_id
_entity_poly.type
_entity_poly.pdbx_seq_one_letter_code
_entity_poly.pdbx_strand_id
1 'polypeptide(L)'
;MSSTRCPPETARTSELSTCSSDAGSASPSSSKTPKSFGFWMNQLVEKDPEAAVVWFWKAINSGDRVDSALKDMAVVMKQQDRAEEAIEAIRSFRHLCSRQAQESLDNLLIDLYKKCGKVGEQIELLKQKLKMIYLGEVFNGKATKTARSHGKKFQVSVQQETSRVLGNLGWAYMQQSNYAAAELVYRKAQTIEPDANRACNLGLCLIKQSRHEEARQALHDVLLRRISGSEDDKVVARAEQLLHEIEPVFHNTSQSIDVGLSIASEEIMERLDLVLSEWTPFRSRRLPVFEEISTLRDQIAC
;
A
#
# COMPACT_ATOMS: atom_id res chain seq x y z
N MET A 1 -36.06 -20.33 -18.93
CA MET A 1 -36.42 -19.94 -20.31
C MET A 1 -37.46 -18.83 -20.18
N SER A 2 -37.29 -17.57 -20.55
CA SER A 2 -36.36 -16.85 -21.43
C SER A 2 -36.45 -15.37 -21.01
N SER A 3 -35.35 -14.72 -20.64
CA SER A 3 -34.61 -13.71 -21.43
C SER A 3 -35.38 -12.43 -21.81
N THR A 4 -34.82 -11.31 -21.31
CA THR A 4 -34.65 -9.96 -21.89
C THR A 4 -35.84 -9.03 -22.17
N ARG A 5 -35.86 -7.87 -21.48
CA ARG A 5 -35.54 -6.53 -22.05
C ARG A 5 -35.73 -5.37 -21.05
N CYS A 6 -34.68 -4.58 -20.84
CA CYS A 6 -34.79 -3.10 -20.70
C CYS A 6 -35.25 -2.52 -22.07
N PRO A 7 -35.87 -1.32 -22.20
CA PRO A 7 -35.42 0.00 -21.68
C PRO A 7 -36.62 0.99 -21.45
N PRO A 8 -36.55 2.35 -21.56
CA PRO A 8 -35.44 3.33 -21.52
C PRO A 8 -35.62 4.51 -20.52
N GLU A 9 -34.56 5.30 -20.36
CA GLU A 9 -34.58 6.67 -19.81
C GLU A 9 -35.48 7.60 -20.63
N THR A 10 -36.25 8.48 -19.98
CA THR A 10 -36.30 9.93 -20.24
C THR A 10 -37.26 10.66 -19.28
N ALA A 11 -36.69 11.62 -18.57
CA ALA A 11 -37.25 12.82 -17.94
C ALA A 11 -38.78 13.00 -17.85
N ARG A 12 -39.28 13.13 -16.61
CA ARG A 12 -40.16 14.26 -16.25
C ARG A 12 -40.08 14.63 -14.77
N THR A 13 -39.88 15.92 -14.60
CA THR A 13 -39.97 16.80 -13.43
C THR A 13 -41.23 16.65 -12.59
N SER A 14 -41.17 17.17 -11.35
CA SER A 14 -42.19 17.26 -10.27
C SER A 14 -42.33 15.95 -9.49
N GLU A 15 -42.07 15.87 -8.18
CA GLU A 15 -42.66 16.70 -7.13
C GLU A 15 -41.65 17.13 -6.06
N LEU A 16 -41.57 18.45 -5.85
CA LEU A 16 -41.15 19.07 -4.60
C LEU A 16 -42.37 19.12 -3.69
N SER A 17 -42.33 18.45 -2.54
CA SER A 17 -43.14 18.85 -1.39
C SER A 17 -42.32 18.73 -0.10
N THR A 18 -41.81 19.89 0.30
CA THR A 18 -41.84 20.40 1.67
C THR A 18 -41.23 19.55 2.78
N CYS A 19 -39.95 19.82 3.05
CA CYS A 19 -39.50 20.04 4.42
C CYS A 19 -38.52 21.20 4.43
N SER A 20 -39.06 22.42 4.55
CA SER A 20 -38.30 23.64 4.80
C SER A 20 -38.55 24.07 6.23
N SER A 21 -37.50 24.09 7.05
CA SER A 21 -37.25 25.19 7.99
C SER A 21 -35.90 24.97 8.68
N ASP A 22 -35.03 25.96 8.51
CA ASP A 22 -33.81 26.25 9.27
C ASP A 22 -32.51 25.49 8.95
N ALA A 23 -32.08 25.58 7.69
CA ALA A 23 -30.65 25.61 7.38
C ALA A 23 -30.25 27.06 7.07
N GLY A 24 -29.70 27.76 8.07
CA GLY A 24 -29.20 29.12 7.95
C GLY A 24 -28.26 29.26 6.75
N SER A 25 -28.62 30.17 5.86
CA SER A 25 -27.84 30.58 4.70
C SER A 25 -26.50 31.17 5.12
N ALA A 26 -25.47 30.34 5.12
CA ALA A 26 -24.08 30.79 5.15
C ALA A 26 -23.35 30.21 3.93
N SER A 27 -23.61 30.81 2.77
CA SER A 27 -22.69 30.71 1.64
C SER A 27 -21.32 31.22 2.13
N PRO A 28 -20.24 30.43 2.11
CA PRO A 28 -18.93 30.95 2.41
C PRO A 28 -18.56 31.88 1.26
N SER A 29 -18.61 33.19 1.52
CA SER A 29 -18.02 34.19 0.63
C SER A 29 -16.58 33.79 0.34
N SER A 30 -16.12 34.08 -0.88
CA SER A 30 -14.79 33.79 -1.43
C SER A 30 -13.61 34.48 -0.69
N SER A 31 -13.82 34.95 0.55
CA SER A 31 -12.92 35.81 1.31
C SER A 31 -12.44 35.19 2.63
N LYS A 32 -12.57 33.88 2.83
CA LYS A 32 -11.96 33.21 3.99
C LYS A 32 -10.48 32.92 3.68
N THR A 33 -9.58 33.53 4.44
CA THR A 33 -8.14 33.27 4.34
C THR A 33 -7.85 31.76 4.47
N PRO A 34 -6.82 31.22 3.80
CA PRO A 34 -6.58 29.77 3.74
C PRO A 34 -6.54 29.07 5.11
N LYS A 35 -6.06 29.77 6.15
CA LYS A 35 -6.00 29.28 7.53
C LYS A 35 -7.38 29.14 8.18
N SER A 36 -8.29 30.09 7.90
CA SER A 36 -9.64 30.08 8.45
C SER A 36 -10.51 28.97 7.85
N PHE A 37 -10.37 28.68 6.55
CA PHE A 37 -11.12 27.59 5.91
C PHE A 37 -10.68 26.23 6.45
N GLY A 38 -9.38 25.97 6.58
CA GLY A 38 -8.89 24.71 7.16
C GLY A 38 -9.30 24.52 8.62
N PHE A 39 -9.30 25.59 9.42
CA PHE A 39 -9.79 25.55 10.80
C PHE A 39 -11.30 25.25 10.88
N TRP A 40 -12.11 25.94 10.07
CA TRP A 40 -13.56 25.68 9.99
C TRP A 40 -13.85 24.26 9.51
N MET A 41 -13.09 23.75 8.54
CA MET A 41 -13.28 22.42 8.02
C MET A 41 -12.93 21.34 9.06
N ASN A 42 -11.85 21.52 9.82
CA ASN A 42 -11.52 20.62 10.92
C ASN A 42 -12.62 20.58 11.98
N GLN A 43 -13.15 21.74 12.37
CA GLN A 43 -14.24 21.81 13.34
C GLN A 43 -15.53 21.18 12.80
N LEU A 44 -15.78 21.29 11.50
CA LEU A 44 -16.93 20.65 10.85
C LEU A 44 -16.75 19.13 10.80
N VAL A 45 -15.57 18.63 10.45
CA VAL A 45 -15.27 17.19 10.44
C VAL A 45 -15.49 16.55 11.82
N GLU A 46 -15.16 17.27 12.90
CA GLU A 46 -15.38 16.78 14.27
C GLU A 46 -16.86 16.80 14.69
N LYS A 47 -17.65 17.76 14.19
CA LYS A 47 -19.05 17.97 14.62
C LYS A 47 -20.08 17.28 13.74
N ASP A 48 -19.84 17.26 12.44
CA ASP A 48 -20.73 16.75 11.41
C ASP A 48 -19.93 16.20 10.21
N PRO A 49 -19.49 14.94 10.29
CA PRO A 49 -18.68 14.31 9.24
C PRO A 49 -19.48 14.10 7.94
N GLU A 50 -20.79 13.93 8.02
CA GLU A 50 -21.70 13.80 6.86
C GLU A 50 -21.72 15.11 6.07
N ALA A 51 -21.96 16.25 6.75
CA ALA A 51 -21.90 17.56 6.11
C ALA A 51 -20.51 17.85 5.54
N ALA A 52 -19.44 17.45 6.25
CA ALA A 52 -18.07 17.62 5.77
C ALA A 52 -17.84 16.93 4.41
N VAL A 53 -18.34 15.70 4.23
CA VAL A 53 -18.27 14.96 2.96
C VAL A 53 -18.97 15.74 1.83
N VAL A 54 -20.14 16.34 2.09
CA VAL A 54 -20.85 17.17 1.10
C VAL A 54 -20.02 18.38 0.67
N TRP A 55 -19.35 19.05 1.61
CA TRP A 55 -18.50 20.19 1.30
C TRP A 55 -17.25 19.79 0.51
N PHE A 56 -16.63 18.66 0.82
CA PHE A 56 -15.51 18.16 0.02
C PHE A 56 -15.94 17.80 -1.40
N TRP A 57 -17.10 17.15 -1.56
CA TRP A 57 -17.69 16.89 -2.87
C TRP A 57 -17.89 18.17 -3.69
N LYS A 58 -18.42 19.21 -3.05
CA LYS A 58 -18.60 20.51 -3.69
C LYS A 58 -17.27 21.12 -4.13
N ALA A 59 -16.23 21.03 -3.30
CA ALA A 59 -14.89 21.54 -3.60
C ALA A 59 -14.25 20.79 -4.78
N ILE A 60 -14.36 19.46 -4.83
CA ILE A 60 -13.88 18.63 -5.94
C ILE A 60 -14.56 19.04 -7.25
N ASN A 61 -15.89 19.14 -7.25
CA ASN A 61 -16.66 19.49 -8.44
C ASN A 61 -16.42 20.92 -8.92
N SER A 62 -16.08 21.84 -8.02
CA SER A 62 -15.70 23.21 -8.39
C SER A 62 -14.21 23.37 -8.73
N GLY A 63 -13.41 22.31 -8.65
CA GLY A 63 -11.96 22.37 -8.85
C GLY A 63 -11.18 23.07 -7.72
N ASP A 64 -11.79 23.33 -6.57
CA ASP A 64 -11.13 24.01 -5.45
C ASP A 64 -10.31 23.00 -4.63
N ARG A 65 -8.99 23.11 -4.70
CA ARG A 65 -8.04 22.31 -3.90
C ARG A 65 -8.36 20.80 -3.94
N VAL A 66 -8.63 20.28 -5.14
CA VAL A 66 -9.04 18.89 -5.38
C VAL A 66 -8.13 17.89 -4.66
N ASP A 67 -6.81 18.10 -4.70
CA ASP A 67 -5.83 17.25 -4.01
C ASP A 67 -6.11 17.09 -2.51
N SER A 68 -6.34 18.21 -1.81
CA SER A 68 -6.60 18.19 -0.36
C SER A 68 -8.01 17.70 -0.08
N ALA A 69 -9.00 18.21 -0.81
CA ALA A 69 -10.40 17.85 -0.63
C ALA A 69 -10.63 16.34 -0.79
N LEU A 70 -10.05 15.71 -1.81
CA LEU A 70 -10.18 14.26 -2.04
C LEU A 70 -9.52 13.44 -0.94
N LYS A 71 -8.33 13.84 -0.48
CA LYS A 71 -7.63 13.14 0.61
C LYS A 71 -8.38 13.26 1.94
N ASP A 72 -8.79 14.47 2.29
CA ASP A 72 -9.48 14.73 3.54
C ASP A 72 -10.86 14.03 3.54
N MET A 73 -11.58 14.06 2.43
CA MET A 73 -12.83 13.31 2.25
C MET A 73 -12.62 11.81 2.45
N ALA A 74 -11.60 11.21 1.83
CA ALA A 74 -11.33 9.78 1.97
C ALA A 74 -11.00 9.39 3.43
N VAL A 75 -10.28 10.25 4.16
CA VAL A 75 -9.97 10.02 5.58
C VAL A 75 -11.24 10.08 6.44
N VAL A 76 -12.11 11.08 6.20
CA VAL A 76 -13.39 11.21 6.93
C VAL A 76 -14.30 10.01 6.64
N MET A 77 -14.44 9.63 5.36
CA MET A 77 -15.23 8.46 4.97
C MET A 77 -14.69 7.17 5.61
N LYS A 78 -13.37 6.99 5.68
CA LYS A 78 -12.74 5.86 6.39
C LYS A 78 -13.14 5.81 7.87
N GLN A 79 -13.17 6.96 8.54
CA GLN A 79 -13.55 7.08 9.96
C GLN A 79 -15.03 6.76 10.20
N GLN A 80 -15.89 7.09 9.23
CA GLN A 80 -17.33 6.79 9.23
C GLN A 80 -17.66 5.37 8.75
N ASP A 81 -16.66 4.49 8.63
CA ASP A 81 -16.80 3.12 8.12
C ASP A 81 -17.32 3.02 6.68
N ARG A 82 -17.20 4.10 5.90
CA ARG A 82 -17.56 4.19 4.47
C ARG A 82 -16.32 4.02 3.60
N ALA A 83 -15.51 3.00 3.88
CA ALA A 83 -14.20 2.83 3.26
C ALA A 83 -14.32 2.45 1.76
N GLU A 84 -15.35 1.71 1.38
CA GLU A 84 -15.65 1.34 0.00
C GLU A 84 -15.98 2.58 -0.85
N GLU A 85 -16.82 3.47 -0.33
CA GLU A 85 -17.16 4.73 -1.00
C GLU A 85 -15.93 5.63 -1.13
N ALA A 86 -15.05 5.65 -0.12
CA ALA A 86 -13.79 6.37 -0.19
C ALA A 86 -12.89 5.85 -1.33
N ILE A 87 -12.82 4.53 -1.53
CA ILE A 87 -12.08 3.91 -2.63
C ILE A 87 -12.67 4.36 -3.98
N GLU A 88 -13.99 4.33 -4.12
CA GLU A 88 -14.68 4.74 -5.36
C GLU A 88 -14.46 6.21 -5.67
N ALA A 89 -14.53 7.07 -4.66
CA ALA A 89 -14.23 8.49 -4.80
C ALA A 89 -12.79 8.72 -5.27
N ILE A 90 -11.80 8.05 -4.66
CA ILE A 90 -10.40 8.17 -5.09
C ILE A 90 -10.24 7.66 -6.53
N ARG A 91 -10.82 6.50 -6.89
CA ARG A 91 -10.73 5.97 -8.26
C ARG A 91 -11.35 6.93 -9.27
N SER A 92 -12.50 7.51 -8.93
CA SER A 92 -13.23 8.44 -9.80
C SER A 92 -12.49 9.76 -9.98
N PHE A 93 -11.89 10.32 -8.93
CA PHE A 93 -11.38 11.70 -8.97
C PHE A 93 -9.85 11.82 -9.01
N ARG A 94 -9.08 10.75 -8.78
CA ARG A 94 -7.61 10.84 -8.76
C ARG A 94 -7.01 11.42 -10.04
N HIS A 95 -7.66 11.26 -11.19
CA HIS A 95 -7.18 11.82 -12.46
C HIS A 95 -7.22 13.36 -12.51
N LEU A 96 -8.04 13.99 -11.66
CA LEU A 96 -8.08 15.44 -11.49
C LEU A 96 -6.99 15.95 -10.54
N CYS A 97 -6.33 15.07 -9.80
CA CYS A 97 -5.32 15.42 -8.83
C CYS A 97 -3.92 15.56 -9.46
N SER A 98 -3.09 16.38 -8.84
CA SER A 98 -1.71 16.58 -9.28
C SER A 98 -0.88 15.28 -9.23
N ARG A 99 0.18 15.20 -10.04
CA ARG A 99 1.15 14.08 -9.99
C ARG A 99 1.74 13.90 -8.59
N GLN A 100 1.94 14.99 -7.86
CA GLN A 100 2.49 14.97 -6.50
C GLN A 100 1.52 14.34 -5.48
N ALA A 101 0.20 14.48 -5.70
CA ALA A 101 -0.82 13.91 -4.84
C ALA A 101 -1.03 12.41 -5.06
N GLN A 102 -0.72 11.89 -6.26
CA GLN A 102 -0.91 10.47 -6.60
C GLN A 102 -0.26 9.54 -5.58
N GLU A 103 0.96 9.83 -5.14
CA GLU A 103 1.64 8.99 -4.16
C GLU A 103 0.89 8.92 -2.82
N SER A 104 0.38 10.06 -2.34
CA SER A 104 -0.42 10.09 -1.12
C SER A 104 -1.77 9.38 -1.28
N LEU A 105 -2.39 9.48 -2.46
CA LEU A 105 -3.63 8.76 -2.78
C LEU A 105 -3.39 7.25 -2.85
N ASP A 106 -2.28 6.79 -3.43
CA ASP A 106 -1.94 5.36 -3.45
C ASP A 106 -1.72 4.82 -2.03
N ASN A 107 -1.06 5.59 -1.16
CA ASN A 107 -0.87 5.20 0.25
C ASN A 107 -2.21 5.11 1.00
N LEU A 108 -3.15 6.04 0.74
CA LEU A 108 -4.52 5.97 1.28
C LEU A 108 -5.27 4.77 0.72
N LEU A 109 -5.19 4.49 -0.58
CA LEU A 109 -5.81 3.33 -1.21
C LEU A 109 -5.31 2.02 -0.63
N ILE A 110 -4.00 1.88 -0.38
CA ILE A 110 -3.45 0.68 0.28
C ILE A 110 -4.11 0.47 1.65
N ASP A 111 -4.20 1.53 2.45
CA ASP A 111 -4.81 1.49 3.78
C ASP A 111 -6.33 1.21 3.74
N LEU A 112 -7.05 1.78 2.77
CA LEU A 112 -8.45 1.48 2.53
C LEU A 112 -8.67 0.03 2.07
N TYR A 113 -7.85 -0.48 1.15
CA TYR A 113 -7.93 -1.87 0.71
C TYR A 113 -7.67 -2.85 1.85
N LYS A 114 -6.72 -2.54 2.76
CA LYS A 114 -6.50 -3.31 3.98
C LYS A 114 -7.76 -3.37 4.85
N LYS A 115 -8.43 -2.22 5.04
CA LYS A 115 -9.66 -2.14 5.84
C LYS A 115 -10.83 -2.91 5.21
N CYS A 116 -10.99 -2.84 3.89
CA CYS A 116 -12.07 -3.51 3.16
C CYS A 116 -11.79 -4.99 2.83
N GLY A 117 -10.63 -5.54 3.20
CA GLY A 117 -10.23 -6.90 2.79
C GLY A 117 -10.02 -7.07 1.28
N LYS A 118 -9.84 -5.98 0.53
CA LYS A 118 -9.59 -5.97 -0.93
C LYS A 118 -8.12 -6.28 -1.24
N VAL A 119 -7.69 -7.46 -0.81
CA VAL A 119 -6.27 -7.86 -0.83
C VAL A 119 -5.73 -7.98 -2.27
N GLY A 120 -6.57 -8.39 -3.23
CA GLY A 120 -6.18 -8.50 -4.64
C GLY A 120 -5.76 -7.15 -5.23
N GLU A 121 -6.61 -6.13 -5.07
CA GLU A 121 -6.32 -4.77 -5.55
C GLU A 121 -5.16 -4.12 -4.79
N GLN A 122 -4.99 -4.46 -3.51
CA GLN A 122 -3.83 -4.05 -2.74
C GLN A 122 -2.54 -4.61 -3.33
N ILE A 123 -2.49 -5.91 -3.66
CA ILE A 123 -1.33 -6.55 -4.26
C ILE A 123 -0.99 -5.92 -5.61
N GLU A 124 -2.01 -5.69 -6.46
CA GLU A 124 -1.80 -5.11 -7.78
C GLU A 124 -1.20 -3.70 -7.69
N LEU A 125 -1.75 -2.86 -6.80
CA LEU A 125 -1.22 -1.51 -6.57
C LEU A 125 0.21 -1.53 -6.01
N LEU A 126 0.52 -2.46 -5.10
CA LEU A 126 1.88 -2.62 -4.55
C LEU A 126 2.89 -3.10 -5.60
N LYS A 127 2.49 -4.05 -6.48
CA LYS A 127 3.31 -4.49 -7.61
C LYS A 127 3.56 -3.35 -8.59
N GLN A 128 2.53 -2.56 -8.92
CA GLN A 128 2.68 -1.38 -9.77
C GLN A 128 3.66 -0.37 -9.14
N LYS A 129 3.59 -0.13 -7.82
CA LYS A 129 4.53 0.73 -7.12
C LYS A 129 5.96 0.21 -7.18
N LEU A 130 6.19 -1.08 -6.98
CA LEU A 130 7.52 -1.68 -7.14
C LEU A 130 8.05 -1.52 -8.56
N LYS A 131 7.18 -1.70 -9.57
CA LYS A 131 7.53 -1.46 -10.98
C LYS A 131 7.96 -0.01 -11.23
N MET A 132 7.23 0.97 -10.72
CA MET A 132 7.61 2.40 -10.84
C MET A 132 8.94 2.70 -10.14
N ILE A 133 9.20 2.08 -8.99
CA ILE A 133 10.48 2.21 -8.29
C ILE A 133 11.61 1.65 -9.15
N TYR A 134 11.41 0.45 -9.71
CA TYR A 134 12.39 -0.21 -10.56
C TYR A 134 12.69 0.58 -11.84
N LEU A 135 11.68 1.18 -12.47
CA LEU A 135 11.84 2.05 -13.63
C LEU A 135 12.48 3.41 -13.31
N GLY A 136 12.75 3.70 -12.03
CA GLY A 136 13.33 4.99 -11.61
C GLY A 136 12.35 6.17 -11.72
N GLU A 137 11.05 5.90 -11.84
CA GLU A 137 10.00 6.92 -12.02
C GLU A 137 9.58 7.58 -10.70
N VAL A 138 10.02 7.01 -9.57
CA VAL A 138 9.79 7.56 -8.24
C VAL A 138 10.71 8.73 -7.94
N PHE A 139 10.25 9.60 -7.04
CA PHE A 139 10.99 10.75 -6.52
C PHE A 139 11.54 11.69 -7.61
N ASN A 140 10.89 11.71 -8.79
CA ASN A 140 11.35 12.46 -9.96
C ASN A 140 12.79 12.09 -10.37
N GLY A 141 13.15 10.81 -10.27
CA GLY A 141 14.47 10.28 -10.60
C GLY A 141 15.55 10.53 -9.54
N LYS A 142 15.18 11.06 -8.36
CA LYS A 142 16.12 11.30 -7.27
C LYS A 142 16.25 10.09 -6.37
N ALA A 143 17.44 9.90 -5.78
CA ALA A 143 17.69 8.83 -4.82
C ALA A 143 16.93 9.02 -3.49
N THR A 144 16.54 10.25 -3.15
CA THR A 144 15.80 10.57 -1.94
C THR A 144 14.70 11.59 -2.20
N LYS A 145 13.66 11.56 -1.35
CA LYS A 145 12.65 12.62 -1.26
C LYS A 145 12.57 13.18 0.15
N THR A 146 12.10 14.41 0.29
CA THR A 146 11.76 14.99 1.59
C THR A 146 10.35 14.58 1.98
N ALA A 147 10.22 13.87 3.09
CA ALA A 147 8.96 13.60 3.75
C ALA A 147 8.78 14.53 4.97
N ARG A 148 7.54 14.65 5.45
CA ARG A 148 7.23 15.35 6.69
C ARG A 148 6.42 14.46 7.60
N SER A 149 6.80 14.43 8.86
CA SER A 149 6.05 13.76 9.93
C SER A 149 6.15 14.61 11.19
N HIS A 150 5.03 14.85 11.86
CA HIS A 150 4.93 15.69 13.07
C HIS A 150 5.65 17.05 12.95
N GLY A 151 5.51 17.72 11.80
CA GLY A 151 6.14 19.02 11.52
C GLY A 151 7.64 18.96 11.22
N LYS A 152 8.30 17.81 11.40
CA LYS A 152 9.72 17.60 11.11
C LYS A 152 9.90 17.11 9.67
N LYS A 153 10.92 17.64 8.99
CA LYS A 153 11.34 17.19 7.65
C LYS A 153 12.42 16.11 7.81
N PHE A 154 12.31 15.05 7.03
CA PHE A 154 13.32 14.00 6.96
C PHE A 154 13.45 13.53 5.50
N GLN A 155 14.55 12.84 5.20
CA GLN A 155 14.76 12.25 3.88
C GLN A 155 14.38 10.78 3.90
N VAL A 156 13.70 10.35 2.84
CA VAL A 156 13.37 8.94 2.57
C VAL A 156 14.12 8.54 1.31
N SER A 157 14.94 7.51 1.40
CA SER A 157 15.65 6.97 0.24
C SER A 157 14.78 6.03 -0.58
N VAL A 158 15.15 5.81 -1.85
CA VAL A 158 14.48 4.83 -2.71
C VAL A 158 14.56 3.44 -2.06
N GLN A 159 15.68 3.08 -1.44
CA GLN A 159 15.84 1.81 -0.72
C GLN A 159 14.84 1.65 0.44
N GLN A 160 14.66 2.69 1.26
CA GLN A 160 13.68 2.67 2.35
C GLN A 160 12.24 2.53 1.82
N GLU A 161 11.93 3.23 0.73
CA GLU A 161 10.62 3.11 0.08
C GLU A 161 10.40 1.73 -0.52
N THR A 162 11.40 1.14 -1.19
CA THR A 162 11.37 -0.24 -1.69
C THR A 162 11.10 -1.21 -0.56
N SER A 163 11.85 -1.11 0.55
CA SER A 163 11.68 -2.00 1.70
C SER A 163 10.29 -1.87 2.33
N ARG A 164 9.75 -0.65 2.42
CA ARG A 164 8.38 -0.38 2.89
C ARG A 164 7.32 -1.01 1.98
N VAL A 165 7.46 -0.87 0.66
CA VAL A 165 6.50 -1.43 -0.31
C VAL A 165 6.56 -2.97 -0.30
N LEU A 166 7.76 -3.55 -0.24
CA LEU A 166 7.93 -5.00 -0.07
C LEU A 166 7.29 -5.49 1.22
N GLY A 167 7.53 -4.85 2.37
CA GLY A 167 6.91 -5.24 3.63
C GLY A 167 5.37 -5.23 3.60
N ASN A 168 4.78 -4.25 2.90
CA ASN A 168 3.33 -4.20 2.68
C ASN A 168 2.83 -5.30 1.74
N LEU A 169 3.61 -5.65 0.71
CA LEU A 169 3.28 -6.72 -0.23
C LEU A 169 3.37 -8.09 0.43
N GLY A 170 4.38 -8.32 1.27
CA GLY A 170 4.49 -9.52 2.10
C GLY A 170 3.26 -9.68 3.00
N TRP A 171 2.81 -8.60 3.66
CA TRP A 171 1.61 -8.64 4.49
C TRP A 171 0.36 -9.01 3.68
N ALA A 172 0.22 -8.45 2.47
CA ALA A 172 -0.91 -8.74 1.61
C ALA A 172 -0.91 -10.22 1.15
N TYR A 173 0.25 -10.79 0.83
CA TYR A 173 0.35 -12.23 0.52
C TYR A 173 0.02 -13.12 1.71
N MET A 174 0.39 -12.73 2.95
CA MET A 174 -0.03 -13.45 4.15
C MET A 174 -1.55 -13.47 4.31
N GLN A 175 -2.25 -12.38 3.97
CA GLN A 175 -3.73 -12.35 4.01
C GLN A 175 -4.37 -13.29 2.97
N GLN A 176 -3.67 -13.62 1.88
CA GLN A 176 -4.10 -14.64 0.92
C GLN A 176 -3.65 -16.06 1.29
N SER A 177 -3.05 -16.25 2.48
CA SER A 177 -2.39 -17.50 2.88
C SER A 177 -1.30 -17.97 1.91
N ASN A 178 -0.78 -17.08 1.06
CA ASN A 178 0.33 -17.36 0.16
C ASN A 178 1.66 -17.11 0.89
N TYR A 179 1.98 -17.98 1.83
CA TYR A 179 3.14 -17.83 2.71
C TYR A 179 4.48 -17.94 1.96
N ALA A 180 4.54 -18.70 0.87
CA ALA A 180 5.73 -18.81 0.03
C ALA A 180 6.07 -17.48 -0.66
N ALA A 181 5.07 -16.81 -1.28
CA ALA A 181 5.28 -15.49 -1.88
C ALA A 181 5.59 -14.42 -0.82
N ALA A 182 4.92 -14.49 0.35
CA ALA A 182 5.19 -13.58 1.45
C ALA A 182 6.62 -13.71 1.98
N GLU A 183 7.11 -14.94 2.18
CA GLU A 183 8.48 -15.23 2.62
C GLU A 183 9.50 -14.57 1.71
N LEU A 184 9.39 -14.78 0.39
CA LEU A 184 10.34 -14.24 -0.58
C LEU A 184 10.44 -12.71 -0.46
N VAL A 185 9.28 -12.05 -0.43
CA VAL A 185 9.19 -10.60 -0.36
C VAL A 185 9.74 -10.08 0.97
N TYR A 186 9.46 -10.77 2.08
CA TYR A 186 10.02 -10.40 3.39
C TYR A 186 11.53 -10.61 3.47
N ARG A 187 12.07 -11.72 2.94
CA ARG A 187 13.53 -11.93 2.84
C ARG A 187 14.17 -10.78 2.06
N LYS A 188 13.60 -10.40 0.91
CA LYS A 188 14.10 -9.26 0.14
C LYS A 188 14.04 -7.94 0.93
N ALA A 189 12.92 -7.65 1.59
CA ALA A 189 12.81 -6.45 2.43
C ALA A 189 13.87 -6.42 3.53
N GLN A 190 14.12 -7.56 4.17
CA GLN A 190 15.12 -7.72 5.23
C GLN A 190 16.56 -7.51 4.72
N THR A 191 16.87 -7.88 3.48
CA THR A 191 18.19 -7.59 2.86
C THR A 191 18.44 -6.11 2.61
N ILE A 192 17.38 -5.32 2.39
CA ILE A 192 17.47 -3.88 2.10
C ILE A 192 17.55 -3.11 3.42
N GLU A 193 16.60 -3.37 4.31
CA GLU A 193 16.50 -2.71 5.60
C GLU A 193 15.98 -3.73 6.63
N PRO A 194 16.89 -4.29 7.44
CA PRO A 194 16.51 -5.21 8.50
C PRO A 194 15.55 -4.55 9.49
N ASP A 195 14.41 -5.20 9.74
CA ASP A 195 13.39 -4.72 10.66
C ASP A 195 12.81 -5.89 11.46
N ALA A 196 12.65 -5.72 12.77
CA ALA A 196 12.21 -6.76 13.68
C ALA A 196 10.74 -7.18 13.43
N ASN A 197 9.86 -6.24 13.05
CA ASN A 197 8.46 -6.55 12.72
C ASN A 197 8.38 -7.41 11.45
N ARG A 198 9.16 -7.08 10.43
CA ARG A 198 9.29 -7.89 9.21
C ARG A 198 9.89 -9.26 9.50
N ALA A 199 10.90 -9.34 10.36
CA ALA A 199 11.48 -10.62 10.80
C ALA A 199 10.44 -11.51 11.53
N CYS A 200 9.58 -10.94 12.39
CA CYS A 200 8.48 -11.69 13.01
C CYS A 200 7.46 -12.20 11.97
N ASN A 201 7.11 -11.35 10.99
CA ASN A 201 6.21 -11.77 9.90
C ASN A 201 6.84 -12.87 9.03
N LEU A 202 8.15 -12.80 8.75
CA LEU A 202 8.91 -13.84 8.08
C LEU A 202 8.89 -15.14 8.88
N GLY A 203 9.14 -15.07 10.19
CA GLY A 203 9.03 -16.20 11.11
C GLY A 203 7.66 -16.87 11.02
N LEU A 204 6.57 -16.10 11.08
CA LEU A 204 5.22 -16.62 10.91
C LEU A 204 5.00 -17.28 9.54
N CYS A 205 5.54 -16.72 8.45
CA CYS A 205 5.47 -17.36 7.13
C CYS A 205 6.20 -18.71 7.11
N LEU A 206 7.34 -18.82 7.79
CA LEU A 206 8.11 -20.07 7.91
C LEU A 206 7.38 -21.11 8.76
N ILE A 207 6.75 -20.69 9.87
CA ILE A 207 5.91 -21.56 10.73
C ILE A 207 4.76 -22.16 9.92
N LYS A 208 4.03 -21.33 9.16
CA LYS A 208 2.91 -21.81 8.34
C LYS A 208 3.34 -22.72 7.18
N GLN A 209 4.63 -22.72 6.84
CA GLN A 209 5.25 -23.64 5.89
C GLN A 209 5.94 -24.83 6.57
N SER A 210 5.76 -25.03 7.88
CA SER A 210 6.41 -26.08 8.70
C SER A 210 7.95 -26.02 8.73
N ARG A 211 8.55 -24.89 8.34
CA ARG A 211 10.01 -24.66 8.39
C ARG A 211 10.42 -24.08 9.75
N HIS A 212 10.18 -24.89 10.78
CA HIS A 212 10.29 -24.50 12.18
C HIS A 212 11.69 -24.06 12.61
N GLU A 213 12.74 -24.66 12.07
CA GLU A 213 14.12 -24.33 12.47
C GLU A 213 14.55 -22.95 11.97
N GLU A 214 14.25 -22.63 10.72
CA GLU A 214 14.53 -21.29 10.17
C GLU A 214 13.67 -20.22 10.84
N ALA A 215 12.41 -20.55 11.17
CA ALA A 215 11.55 -19.65 11.92
C ALA A 215 12.16 -19.34 13.30
N ARG A 216 12.63 -20.37 14.01
CA ARG A 216 13.28 -20.23 15.32
C ARG A 216 14.51 -19.34 15.24
N GLN A 217 15.37 -19.54 14.24
CA GLN A 217 16.55 -18.71 14.04
C GLN A 217 16.17 -17.22 13.82
N ALA A 218 15.22 -16.95 12.92
CA ALA A 218 14.79 -15.59 12.62
C ALA A 218 14.17 -14.88 13.84
N LEU A 219 13.39 -15.61 14.65
CA LEU A 219 12.77 -15.08 15.87
C LEU A 219 13.78 -14.87 17.00
N HIS A 220 14.78 -15.75 17.15
CA HIS A 220 15.86 -15.53 18.10
C HIS A 220 16.70 -14.29 17.78
N ASP A 221 16.94 -13.98 16.50
CA ASP A 221 17.65 -12.74 16.15
C ASP A 221 16.88 -11.48 16.56
N VAL A 222 15.54 -11.54 16.61
CA VAL A 222 14.70 -10.48 17.18
C VAL A 222 14.85 -10.41 18.70
N LEU A 223 14.78 -11.55 19.41
CA LEU A 223 14.91 -11.60 20.88
C LEU A 223 16.29 -11.14 21.37
N LEU A 224 17.35 -11.49 20.63
CA LEU A 224 18.72 -11.10 20.93
C LEU A 224 19.03 -9.64 20.54
N ARG A 225 18.02 -8.88 20.11
CA ARG A 225 18.12 -7.49 19.68
C ARG A 225 19.18 -7.23 18.61
N ARG A 226 19.37 -8.19 17.71
CA ARG A 226 20.35 -8.10 16.61
C ARG A 226 19.82 -7.32 15.40
N ILE A 227 18.51 -7.07 15.37
CA ILE A 227 17.79 -6.45 14.25
C ILE A 227 17.23 -5.11 14.70
N SER A 228 17.32 -4.09 13.84
CA SER A 228 16.69 -2.78 14.07
C SER A 228 15.19 -2.92 14.36
N GLY A 229 14.69 -2.14 15.32
CA GLY A 229 13.27 -2.19 15.74
C GLY A 229 12.95 -3.22 16.81
N SER A 230 13.94 -4.02 17.27
CA SER A 230 13.80 -4.95 18.40
C SER A 230 13.74 -4.28 19.77
N GLU A 231 13.86 -2.96 19.84
CA GLU A 231 13.64 -2.17 21.07
C GLU A 231 12.16 -2.04 21.44
N ASP A 232 11.24 -2.34 20.51
CA ASP A 232 9.81 -2.36 20.78
C ASP A 232 9.42 -3.69 21.44
N ASP A 233 9.09 -3.63 22.73
CA ASP A 233 8.69 -4.80 23.53
C ASP A 233 7.51 -5.56 22.92
N LYS A 234 6.64 -4.91 22.13
CA LYS A 234 5.53 -5.60 21.45
C LYS A 234 6.04 -6.56 20.38
N VAL A 235 7.12 -6.19 19.70
CA VAL A 235 7.73 -7.02 18.66
C VAL A 235 8.44 -8.21 19.28
N VAL A 236 9.14 -7.98 20.39
CA VAL A 236 9.78 -9.03 21.20
C VAL A 236 8.72 -10.01 21.73
N ALA A 237 7.65 -9.52 22.37
CA ALA A 237 6.56 -10.35 22.86
C ALA A 237 5.89 -11.17 21.74
N ARG A 238 5.75 -10.58 20.54
CA ARG A 238 5.25 -11.30 19.38
C ARG A 238 6.22 -12.41 18.94
N ALA A 239 7.52 -12.17 18.98
CA ALA A 239 8.51 -13.19 18.65
C ALA A 239 8.50 -14.35 19.66
N GLU A 240 8.36 -14.05 20.96
CA GLU A 240 8.19 -15.06 22.02
C GLU A 240 6.93 -15.91 21.78
N GLN A 241 5.80 -15.26 21.47
CA GLN A 241 4.55 -15.96 21.16
C GLN A 241 4.72 -16.92 19.97
N LEU A 242 5.37 -16.48 18.90
CA LEU A 242 5.62 -17.31 17.72
C LEU A 242 6.60 -18.46 18.01
N LEU A 243 7.60 -18.26 18.87
CA LEU A 243 8.49 -19.33 19.31
C LEU A 243 7.73 -20.40 20.10
N HIS A 244 6.80 -20.00 20.96
CA HIS A 244 5.97 -20.93 21.71
C HIS A 244 5.03 -21.75 20.81
N GLU A 245 4.56 -21.20 19.67
CA GLU A 245 3.81 -21.97 18.64
C GLU A 245 4.67 -23.09 18.01
N ILE A 246 5.99 -22.94 18.00
CA ILE A 246 6.94 -23.91 17.42
C ILE A 246 7.46 -24.91 18.47
N GLU A 247 7.43 -24.55 19.75
CA GLU A 247 7.84 -25.47 20.82
C GLU A 247 6.96 -26.73 20.81
N PRO A 248 7.55 -27.93 20.88
CA PRO A 248 6.78 -29.15 20.78
C PRO A 248 5.84 -29.28 21.98
N VAL A 249 4.53 -29.34 21.72
CA VAL A 249 3.63 -30.10 22.58
C VAL A 249 4.19 -31.52 22.59
N PHE A 250 4.71 -31.97 23.73
CA PHE A 250 5.24 -33.33 23.91
C PHE A 250 4.17 -34.38 23.59
N HIS A 251 4.07 -34.80 22.33
CA HIS A 251 3.52 -36.09 21.95
C HIS A 251 4.49 -36.75 20.98
N ASN A 252 5.17 -37.76 21.51
CA ASN A 252 5.98 -38.74 20.79
C ASN A 252 5.24 -39.22 19.53
N THR A 253 5.81 -38.97 18.35
CA THR A 253 5.85 -40.01 17.31
C THR A 253 6.96 -39.73 16.31
N SER A 254 7.78 -40.76 16.14
CA SER A 254 8.95 -40.82 15.29
C SER A 254 8.60 -40.94 13.81
N GLN A 255 9.44 -40.31 12.96
CA GLN A 255 9.69 -40.58 11.53
C GLN A 255 8.52 -40.29 10.56
N SER A 256 8.72 -39.70 9.38
CA SER A 256 9.73 -39.97 8.36
C SER A 256 9.86 -38.81 7.36
N ILE A 257 10.96 -38.86 6.59
CA ILE A 257 11.41 -37.93 5.54
C ILE A 257 10.47 -37.99 4.33
N ASP A 258 10.19 -36.84 3.70
CA ASP A 258 10.00 -36.80 2.25
C ASP A 258 10.57 -35.50 1.64
N VAL A 259 11.24 -35.68 0.51
CA VAL A 259 12.04 -34.71 -0.24
C VAL A 259 11.25 -34.31 -1.47
N GLY A 260 11.12 -33.00 -1.71
CA GLY A 260 10.93 -32.51 -3.08
C GLY A 260 9.95 -31.35 -3.23
N LEU A 261 10.46 -30.12 -3.08
CA LEU A 261 9.92 -28.95 -3.78
C LEU A 261 10.98 -27.84 -3.79
N SER A 262 12.01 -28.01 -4.64
CA SER A 262 13.12 -27.07 -4.83
C SER A 262 13.31 -26.67 -6.29
N ILE A 263 12.22 -26.44 -7.02
CA ILE A 263 12.31 -25.99 -8.43
C ILE A 263 11.58 -24.65 -8.64
N ALA A 264 10.50 -24.37 -7.90
CA ALA A 264 9.78 -23.09 -8.01
C ALA A 264 10.39 -21.95 -7.20
N SER A 265 11.13 -22.24 -6.12
CA SER A 265 11.80 -21.24 -5.28
C SER A 265 13.05 -20.66 -5.96
N GLU A 266 13.81 -21.51 -6.66
CA GLU A 266 14.99 -21.10 -7.43
C GLU A 266 14.61 -20.23 -8.62
N GLU A 267 13.56 -20.56 -9.38
CA GLU A 267 13.15 -19.75 -10.54
C GLU A 267 12.67 -18.34 -10.16
N ILE A 268 12.04 -18.18 -8.99
CA ILE A 268 11.58 -16.87 -8.51
C ILE A 268 12.71 -16.10 -7.82
N MET A 269 13.59 -16.79 -7.07
CA MET A 269 14.76 -16.18 -6.44
C MET A 269 15.80 -15.76 -7.49
N GLU A 270 16.01 -16.57 -8.53
CA GLU A 270 16.84 -16.25 -9.69
C GLU A 270 16.23 -15.07 -10.47
N ARG A 271 14.90 -15.01 -10.64
CA ARG A 271 14.23 -13.81 -11.19
C ARG A 271 14.36 -12.56 -10.31
N LEU A 272 14.47 -12.70 -8.99
CA LEU A 272 14.65 -11.58 -8.08
C LEU A 272 16.12 -11.16 -7.97
N ASP A 273 17.06 -12.09 -7.99
CA ASP A 273 18.50 -11.85 -7.89
C ASP A 273 19.12 -11.47 -9.23
N LEU A 274 18.59 -11.91 -10.38
CA LEU A 274 18.95 -11.36 -11.70
C LEU A 274 18.54 -9.88 -11.80
N VAL A 275 17.44 -9.50 -11.15
CA VAL A 275 16.97 -8.12 -11.06
C VAL A 275 17.86 -7.25 -10.14
N LEU A 276 18.67 -7.86 -9.25
CA LEU A 276 19.36 -7.16 -8.17
C LEU A 276 20.89 -7.29 -8.18
N SER A 277 21.46 -8.32 -8.81
CA SER A 277 22.90 -8.56 -8.87
C SER A 277 23.64 -7.84 -10.00
N GLU A 278 22.93 -7.30 -11.00
CA GLU A 278 23.51 -6.47 -12.06
C GLU A 278 23.85 -5.02 -11.65
N TRP A 279 23.55 -4.62 -10.42
CA TRP A 279 23.61 -3.21 -10.01
C TRP A 279 24.55 -2.94 -8.83
N THR A 280 25.72 -3.58 -8.85
CA THR A 280 26.91 -2.98 -8.25
C THR A 280 27.47 -1.93 -9.21
N PRO A 281 27.69 -0.67 -8.78
CA PRO A 281 28.31 0.32 -9.64
C PRO A 281 29.82 0.02 -9.68
N PHE A 282 30.25 -0.88 -10.58
CA PHE A 282 31.56 -0.93 -11.25
C PHE A 282 31.70 -2.23 -12.06
N ARG A 283 31.11 -2.31 -13.26
CA ARG A 283 31.80 -2.56 -14.55
C ARG A 283 30.80 -2.85 -15.67
N SER A 284 31.22 -2.42 -16.86
CA SER A 284 30.57 -2.44 -18.15
C SER A 284 30.22 -3.84 -18.69
N ARG A 285 28.97 -4.03 -19.16
CA ARG A 285 28.58 -4.16 -20.58
C ARG A 285 27.09 -4.51 -20.67
N ARG A 286 26.40 -3.88 -21.63
CA ARG A 286 24.94 -3.98 -21.87
C ARG A 286 24.51 -5.40 -22.26
N LEU A 287 23.28 -5.76 -21.90
CA LEU A 287 22.62 -7.04 -22.18
C LEU A 287 21.50 -6.92 -23.24
N PRO A 288 21.11 -8.03 -23.89
CA PRO A 288 20.62 -8.09 -25.28
C PRO A 288 19.09 -8.02 -25.45
N VAL A 289 18.32 -7.64 -24.41
CA VAL A 289 16.88 -7.30 -24.59
C VAL A 289 16.70 -5.93 -25.27
N PHE A 290 17.78 -5.15 -25.36
CA PHE A 290 17.78 -3.85 -26.04
C PHE A 290 17.92 -3.92 -27.57
N GLU A 291 17.98 -5.10 -28.22
CA GLU A 291 17.99 -5.15 -29.69
C GLU A 291 16.57 -5.21 -30.31
N GLU A 292 15.58 -5.85 -29.68
CA GLU A 292 14.22 -5.92 -30.26
C GLU A 292 13.37 -4.66 -30.04
N ILE A 293 13.76 -3.76 -29.14
CA ILE A 293 13.14 -2.43 -29.00
C ILE A 293 13.90 -1.37 -29.84
N SER A 294 15.10 -1.68 -30.34
CA SER A 294 15.84 -0.77 -31.22
C SER A 294 15.24 -0.70 -32.64
N THR A 295 14.60 -1.78 -33.11
CA THR A 295 13.99 -1.83 -34.45
C THR A 295 12.73 -0.97 -34.59
N LEU A 296 12.04 -0.66 -33.48
CA LEU A 296 10.89 0.26 -33.52
C LEU A 296 11.28 1.74 -33.48
N ARG A 297 12.53 2.05 -33.12
CA ARG A 297 13.03 3.45 -33.08
C ARG A 297 13.54 3.92 -34.44
N ASP A 298 14.00 3.02 -35.30
CA ASP A 298 14.56 3.36 -36.62
C ASP A 298 13.52 3.36 -37.76
N GLN A 299 12.25 3.02 -37.50
CA GLN A 299 11.14 3.14 -38.47
C GLN A 299 10.33 4.44 -38.36
N ILE A 300 10.62 5.31 -37.38
CA ILE A 300 9.98 6.63 -37.23
C ILE A 300 10.94 7.77 -37.68
N ALA A 301 12.11 7.41 -38.20
CA ALA A 301 13.05 8.33 -38.85
C ALA A 301 13.25 7.95 -40.33
N CYS A 302 12.18 8.06 -41.12
CA CYS A 302 12.19 8.28 -42.57
C CYS A 302 10.96 9.12 -42.94
#